data_AF-A0A380F9C2-F1
#
_entry.id   AF-A0A380F9C2-F1
#
_cell.length_a   1.000
_cell.length_b   1.000
_cell.length_c   1.000
_cell.angle_alpha   90.00
_cell.angle_beta   90.00
_cell.angle_gamma   90.00
#
_symmetry.space_group_name_H-M   'P 1'
#
loop_
_entity.id
_entity.type
_entity.pdbx_description
1 polymer ?
#
loop_
_entity_poly.entity_id
_entity_poly.type
_entity_poly.pdbx_seq_one_letter_code
_entity_poly.pdbx_strand_id
1 'polypeptide(L)'
;MQLLWKKFQKKHIDANLVECGIEVGVPNVGYQYTVIKDAVLHIVTNGEGTFKCQDVEHHLKEGDIFLLKKGETVEYYPSFSNPWTYYWLGVGGKQIINYLNRCQIVDNYVISNEDTSDIKNNYSKCL
;
A
#
# COMPACT_ATOMS: atom_id res chain seq x y z
N MET A 1 11.72 -7.36 0.04
CA MET A 1 12.05 -8.12 1.28
C MET A 1 11.16 -7.60 2.40
N GLN A 2 10.25 -8.43 2.90
CA GLN A 2 9.35 -8.05 4.00
C GLN A 2 10.12 -8.01 5.32
N LEU A 3 10.10 -6.85 5.98
CA LEU A 3 10.62 -6.69 7.33
C LEU A 3 9.55 -7.04 8.39
N LEU A 4 8.29 -6.74 8.09
CA LEU A 4 7.15 -7.03 8.96
C LEU A 4 5.96 -7.46 8.10
N TRP A 5 5.24 -8.49 8.54
CA TRP A 5 3.91 -8.80 8.02
C TRP A 5 3.05 -9.36 9.15
N LYS A 6 2.21 -8.50 9.72
CA LYS A 6 1.24 -8.89 10.75
C LYS A 6 -0.12 -9.09 10.12
N LYS A 7 -0.72 -10.26 10.37
CA LYS A 7 -2.12 -10.56 10.02
C LYS A 7 -2.97 -10.54 11.28
N PHE A 8 -4.19 -10.04 11.15
CA PHE A 8 -5.14 -9.92 12.24
C PHE A 8 -6.36 -10.80 11.98
N GLN A 9 -6.98 -11.28 13.06
CA GLN A 9 -8.25 -11.98 12.96
C GLN A 9 -9.37 -10.99 12.66
N LYS A 10 -10.28 -11.37 11.77
CA LYS A 10 -11.51 -10.61 11.52
C LYS A 10 -12.44 -10.78 12.71
N LYS A 11 -12.69 -9.68 13.43
CA LYS A 11 -13.53 -9.66 14.64
C LYS A 11 -14.88 -8.98 14.40
N HIS A 12 -14.96 -8.13 13.40
CA HIS A 12 -16.12 -7.31 13.09
C HIS A 12 -16.65 -7.63 11.70
N ILE A 13 -17.93 -7.36 11.47
CA ILE A 13 -18.56 -7.58 10.16
C ILE A 13 -18.30 -6.37 9.24
N ASP A 14 -18.32 -5.17 9.79
CA ASP A 14 -18.36 -3.93 9.01
C ASP A 14 -16.97 -3.43 8.61
N ALA A 15 -16.03 -3.39 9.55
CA ALA A 15 -14.68 -2.87 9.34
C ALA A 15 -13.66 -3.60 10.21
N ASN A 16 -12.56 -4.04 9.61
CA ASN A 16 -11.47 -4.72 10.28
C ASN A 16 -10.14 -4.20 9.73
N LEU A 17 -9.16 -4.11 10.63
CA LEU A 17 -7.76 -4.24 10.25
C LEU A 17 -7.50 -5.72 9.93
N VAL A 18 -7.08 -6.00 8.70
CA VAL A 18 -6.82 -7.36 8.20
C VAL A 18 -5.33 -7.68 8.29
N GLU A 19 -4.48 -6.72 7.94
CA GLU A 19 -3.04 -6.87 7.99
C GLU A 19 -2.32 -5.52 7.98
N CYS A 20 -1.06 -5.53 8.38
CA CYS A 20 -0.13 -4.46 8.12
C CYS A 20 1.26 -5.04 7.90
N GLY A 21 2.15 -4.22 7.34
CA GLY A 21 3.54 -4.61 7.23
C GLY A 21 4.41 -3.57 6.60
N ILE A 22 5.65 -3.98 6.40
CA ILE A 22 6.76 -3.15 5.92
C ILE A 22 7.57 -3.97 4.94
N GLU A 23 7.86 -3.40 3.78
CA GLU A 23 8.71 -4.03 2.79
C GLU A 23 9.74 -3.06 2.22
N VAL A 24 11.00 -3.54 2.21
CA VAL A 24 12.10 -2.89 1.52
C VAL A 24 12.20 -3.50 0.13
N GLY A 25 12.05 -2.68 -0.90
CA GLY A 25 12.14 -3.09 -2.28
C GLY A 25 13.49 -3.72 -2.60
N VAL A 26 13.47 -4.78 -3.40
CA VAL A 26 14.68 -5.40 -3.94
C VAL A 26 14.65 -5.19 -5.46
N PRO A 27 15.69 -4.61 -6.08
CA PRO A 27 15.73 -4.41 -7.53
C PRO A 27 15.37 -5.70 -8.29
N ASN A 28 14.56 -5.55 -9.35
CA ASN A 28 14.02 -6.65 -10.17
C ASN A 28 13.04 -7.61 -9.47
N VAL A 29 12.60 -7.29 -8.24
CA VAL A 29 11.56 -8.06 -7.53
C VAL A 29 10.32 -7.20 -7.38
N GLY A 30 9.27 -7.54 -8.13
CA GLY A 30 7.96 -6.89 -8.09
C GLY A 30 6.83 -7.90 -7.95
N TYR A 31 5.61 -7.37 -7.97
CA TYR A 31 4.38 -8.16 -7.87
C TYR A 31 3.46 -7.83 -9.02
N GLN A 32 2.84 -8.86 -9.60
CA GLN A 32 1.78 -8.73 -10.59
C GLN A 32 0.68 -9.73 -10.28
N TYR A 33 -0.52 -9.24 -9.94
CA TYR A 33 -1.64 -10.11 -9.54
C TYR A 33 -2.98 -9.37 -9.57
N THR A 34 -4.08 -10.13 -9.51
CA THR A 34 -5.41 -9.59 -9.24
C THR A 34 -5.67 -9.53 -7.74
N VAL A 35 -6.00 -8.35 -7.23
CA VAL A 35 -6.16 -8.09 -5.80
C VAL A 35 -7.38 -8.84 -5.25
N ILE A 36 -7.15 -9.69 -4.24
CA ILE A 36 -8.21 -10.46 -3.57
C ILE A 36 -8.75 -9.82 -2.29
N LYS A 37 -7.95 -8.94 -1.67
CA LYS A 37 -8.29 -8.23 -0.43
C LYS A 37 -9.21 -7.06 -0.76
N ASP A 38 -10.06 -6.66 0.20
CA ASP A 38 -11.04 -5.59 -0.03
C ASP A 38 -10.35 -4.26 -0.39
N ALA A 39 -9.41 -3.81 0.46
CA ALA A 39 -8.54 -2.68 0.15
C ALA A 39 -7.20 -2.76 0.90
N VAL A 40 -6.11 -2.37 0.25
CA VAL A 40 -4.78 -2.27 0.89
C VAL A 40 -4.13 -0.94 0.51
N LEU A 41 -3.93 -0.09 1.51
CA LEU A 41 -3.25 1.20 1.37
C LEU A 41 -1.75 0.99 1.57
N HIS A 42 -0.95 1.55 0.67
CA HIS A 42 0.50 1.55 0.77
C HIS A 42 0.99 2.98 0.83
N ILE A 43 2.00 3.26 1.64
CA ILE A 43 2.67 4.56 1.69
C ILE A 43 4.17 4.38 1.51
N VAL A 44 4.73 5.08 0.53
CA VAL A 44 6.15 5.07 0.24
C VAL A 44 6.84 6.02 1.21
N THR A 45 7.74 5.44 2.01
CA THR A 45 8.49 6.17 3.05
C THR A 45 9.93 6.41 2.68
N ASN A 46 10.46 5.76 1.64
CA ASN A 46 11.80 6.05 1.14
C ASN A 46 11.89 5.55 -0.29
N GLY A 47 12.82 6.09 -1.06
CA GLY A 47 13.11 5.64 -2.43
C GLY A 47 11.94 5.81 -3.39
N GLU A 48 11.97 5.02 -4.46
CA GLU A 48 11.09 5.14 -5.62
C GLU A 48 10.67 3.77 -6.18
N GLY A 49 9.56 3.75 -6.88
CA GLY A 49 9.07 2.58 -7.59
C GLY A 49 7.97 2.93 -8.59
N THR A 50 7.43 1.90 -9.21
CA THR A 50 6.38 2.03 -10.20
C THR A 50 5.19 1.20 -9.77
N PHE A 51 4.00 1.79 -9.90
CA PHE A 51 2.72 1.15 -9.66
C PHE A 51 1.86 1.28 -10.92
N LYS A 52 1.33 0.18 -11.42
CA LYS A 52 0.44 0.12 -12.57
C LYS A 52 -0.91 -0.42 -12.16
N CYS A 53 -1.96 0.29 -12.52
CA CYS A 53 -3.33 -0.09 -12.30
C CYS A 53 -4.20 0.57 -13.38
N GLN A 54 -5.25 -0.13 -13.83
CA GLN A 54 -6.17 0.38 -14.86
C GLN A 54 -5.47 0.89 -16.13
N ASP A 55 -4.43 0.17 -16.58
CA ASP A 55 -3.61 0.55 -17.73
C ASP A 55 -2.87 1.90 -17.60
N VAL A 56 -2.84 2.48 -16.40
CA VAL A 56 -2.08 3.69 -16.06
C VAL A 56 -0.84 3.31 -15.25
N GLU A 57 0.29 3.92 -15.61
CA GLU A 57 1.56 3.76 -14.91
C GLU A 57 1.86 5.00 -14.06
N HIS A 58 2.08 4.78 -12.76
CA HIS A 58 2.41 5.81 -11.78
C HIS A 58 3.85 5.60 -11.29
N HIS A 59 4.66 6.63 -11.41
CA HIS A 59 6.00 6.69 -10.82
C HIS A 59 5.86 7.27 -9.42
N LEU A 60 6.12 6.44 -8.42
CA LEU A 60 5.92 6.77 -7.02
C LEU A 60 7.26 7.02 -6.33
N LYS A 61 7.26 7.97 -5.42
CA LYS A 61 8.40 8.36 -4.59
C LYS A 61 7.95 8.51 -3.14
N GLU A 62 8.90 8.82 -2.26
CA GLU A 62 8.60 9.17 -0.87
C GLU A 62 7.45 10.19 -0.75
N GLY A 63 6.50 9.88 0.14
CA GLY A 63 5.29 10.68 0.37
C GLY A 63 4.09 10.22 -0.45
N ASP A 64 4.28 9.37 -1.46
CA ASP A 64 3.17 8.89 -2.27
C ASP A 64 2.46 7.71 -1.59
N ILE A 65 1.13 7.73 -1.67
CA ILE A 65 0.24 6.68 -1.19
C ILE A 65 -0.42 6.03 -2.40
N PHE A 66 -0.49 4.70 -2.45
CA PHE A 66 -1.22 3.99 -3.48
C PHE A 66 -2.18 2.93 -2.90
N LEU A 67 -3.32 2.77 -3.56
CA LEU A 67 -4.40 1.89 -3.14
C LEU A 67 -4.51 0.67 -4.06
N LEU A 68 -4.53 -0.52 -3.45
CA LEU A 68 -4.93 -1.75 -4.12
C LEU A 68 -6.37 -2.08 -3.76
N LYS A 69 -7.27 -2.19 -4.74
CA LYS A 69 -8.68 -2.52 -4.51
C LYS A 69 -9.05 -3.87 -5.10
N LYS A 70 -9.93 -4.59 -4.41
CA LYS A 70 -10.41 -5.91 -4.84
C LYS A 70 -10.85 -5.94 -6.30
N GLY A 71 -10.38 -6.96 -7.02
CA GLY A 71 -10.74 -7.22 -8.43
C GLY A 71 -9.86 -6.50 -9.44
N GLU A 72 -8.99 -5.58 -9.00
CA GLU A 72 -8.07 -4.89 -9.90
C GLU A 72 -6.83 -5.74 -10.17
N THR A 73 -6.41 -5.77 -11.43
CA THR A 73 -5.09 -6.28 -11.80
C THR A 73 -4.09 -5.16 -11.62
N VAL A 74 -3.06 -5.43 -10.82
CA VAL A 74 -2.03 -4.47 -10.48
C VAL A 74 -0.66 -5.06 -10.75
N GLU A 75 0.27 -4.17 -11.07
CA GLU A 75 1.70 -4.47 -11.12
C GLU A 75 2.43 -3.41 -10.29
N TYR A 76 3.38 -3.80 -9.45
CA TYR A 76 4.25 -2.83 -8.79
C TYR A 76 5.63 -3.38 -8.50
N TYR A 77 6.65 -2.54 -8.71
CA TYR A 77 8.04 -2.91 -8.56
C TYR A 77 8.90 -1.72 -8.13
N PRO A 78 9.98 -1.96 -7.37
CA PRO A 78 10.90 -0.91 -6.96
C PRO A 78 11.74 -0.41 -8.13
N SER A 79 12.19 0.84 -8.04
CA SER A 79 13.25 1.38 -8.89
C SER A 79 14.54 0.55 -8.73
N PHE A 80 15.30 0.40 -9.82
CA PHE A 80 16.58 -0.30 -9.80
C PHE A 80 17.66 0.47 -9.03
N SER A 81 17.71 1.80 -9.19
CA SER A 81 18.73 2.67 -8.60
C SER A 81 18.41 3.10 -7.17
N ASN A 82 17.13 3.29 -6.87
CA ASN A 82 16.66 3.82 -5.58
C ASN A 82 15.40 3.07 -5.13
N PRO A 83 15.51 1.77 -4.77
CA PRO A 83 14.35 0.94 -4.50
C PRO A 83 13.54 1.46 -3.31
N TRP A 84 12.23 1.54 -3.47
CA TRP A 84 11.37 2.07 -2.41
C TRP A 84 11.37 1.24 -1.13
N THR A 85 10.99 1.89 -0.03
CA THR A 85 10.50 1.23 1.17
C THR A 85 9.10 1.70 1.44
N TYR A 86 8.15 0.77 1.53
CA TYR A 86 6.75 1.09 1.76
C TYR A 86 6.17 0.35 2.95
N TYR A 87 5.22 1.01 3.59
CA TYR A 87 4.36 0.45 4.62
C TYR A 87 3.01 0.13 4.01
N TRP A 88 2.29 -0.85 4.56
CA TRP A 88 0.91 -1.09 4.15
C TRP A 88 -0.05 -1.35 5.29
N LEU A 89 -1.31 -1.04 5.01
CA LEU A 89 -2.48 -1.28 5.85
C LEU A 89 -3.58 -1.94 5.02
N GLY A 90 -3.84 -3.21 5.28
CA GLY A 90 -4.95 -3.95 4.71
C GLY A 90 -6.20 -3.80 5.55
N VAL A 91 -7.28 -3.28 4.97
CA VAL A 91 -8.59 -3.13 5.60
C VAL A 91 -9.64 -3.97 4.88
N GLY A 92 -10.63 -4.46 5.63
CA GLY A 92 -11.70 -5.26 5.04
C GLY A 92 -12.96 -5.34 5.88
N GLY A 93 -14.05 -5.80 5.28
CA GLY A 93 -15.39 -5.78 5.89
C GLY A 93 -16.43 -5.15 4.96
N LYS A 94 -17.71 -5.37 5.28
CA LYS A 94 -18.84 -5.01 4.40
C LYS A 94 -18.91 -3.52 4.07
N GLN A 95 -18.45 -2.66 4.98
CA GLN A 95 -18.61 -1.22 4.86
C GLN A 95 -17.34 -0.49 4.41
N ILE A 96 -16.20 -1.17 4.35
CA ILE A 96 -14.91 -0.53 4.02
C ILE A 96 -14.95 0.16 2.67
N ILE A 97 -15.47 -0.49 1.63
CA ILE A 97 -15.58 0.13 0.30
C ILE A 97 -16.52 1.35 0.33
N ASN A 98 -17.65 1.26 1.06
CA ASN A 98 -18.57 2.39 1.20
C ASN A 98 -17.94 3.59 1.90
N TYR A 99 -17.04 3.37 2.85
CA TYR A 99 -16.28 4.44 3.52
C TYR A 99 -15.20 5.01 2.61
N LEU A 100 -14.45 4.14 1.93
CA LEU A 100 -13.39 4.55 1.02
C LEU A 100 -13.94 5.35 -0.16
N ASN A 101 -15.13 5.04 -0.68
CA ASN A 101 -15.80 5.81 -1.74
C ASN A 101 -16.09 7.28 -1.38
N ARG A 102 -15.88 7.68 -0.12
CA ARG A 102 -16.00 9.07 0.36
C ARG A 102 -14.64 9.78 0.46
N CYS A 103 -13.57 9.10 0.07
CA CYS A 103 -12.20 9.58 0.11
C CYS A 103 -11.67 9.70 -1.32
N GLN A 104 -10.84 10.73 -1.56
CA GLN A 104 -10.25 10.97 -2.89
C GLN A 104 -9.37 9.82 -3.39
N ILE A 105 -8.82 9.01 -2.48
CA ILE A 105 -7.90 7.92 -2.81
C ILE A 105 -8.55 6.80 -3.63
N VAL A 106 -9.88 6.64 -3.58
CA VAL A 106 -10.57 5.58 -4.33
C VAL A 106 -10.64 5.89 -5.82
N ASP A 107 -10.80 7.15 -6.17
CA ASP A 107 -10.94 7.55 -7.58
C ASP A 107 -9.57 7.73 -8.24
N ASN A 108 -8.60 8.26 -7.49
CA ASN A 108 -7.29 8.61 -8.03
C ASN A 108 -6.27 7.47 -7.95
N TYR A 109 -6.51 6.43 -7.13
CA TYR A 109 -5.58 5.33 -6.77
C TYR A 109 -4.28 5.75 -6.10
N VAL A 110 -3.80 6.95 -6.37
CA VAL A 110 -2.57 7.54 -5.87
C VAL A 110 -2.87 8.91 -5.29
N ILE A 111 -2.30 9.18 -4.12
CA ILE A 111 -2.20 10.52 -3.53
C ILE A 111 -0.71 10.82 -3.40
N SER A 112 -0.28 12.01 -3.81
CA SER A 112 1.15 12.35 -3.91
C SER A 112 1.59 13.39 -2.90
N ASN A 113 2.86 13.28 -2.48
CA ASN A 113 3.56 14.23 -1.61
C ASN A 113 2.96 14.44 -0.21
N GLU A 114 2.52 13.37 0.46
CA GLU A 114 2.14 13.41 1.87
C GLU A 114 3.37 13.45 2.79
N ASP A 115 3.23 14.06 3.98
CA ASP A 115 4.30 14.06 4.98
C ASP A 115 4.41 12.70 5.67
N THR A 116 5.57 12.06 5.52
CA THR A 116 5.86 10.73 6.10
C THR A 116 6.79 10.75 7.30
N SER A 117 7.14 11.94 7.80
CA SER A 117 8.13 12.13 8.87
C SER A 117 7.78 11.33 10.14
N ASP A 118 6.51 11.35 10.54
CA ASP A 118 6.03 10.63 11.72
C ASP A 118 6.07 9.09 11.55
N ILE A 119 5.93 8.60 10.32
CA ILE A 119 5.95 7.15 10.04
C ILE A 119 7.38 6.63 10.11
N LYS A 120 8.33 7.38 9.53
CA LYS A 120 9.77 7.06 9.53
C LYS A 120 10.33 6.94 10.95
N ASN A 121 9.96 7.88 11.82
CA ASN A 121 10.51 7.99 13.18
C ASN A 121 10.08 6.87 14.14
N ASN A 122 9.17 5.98 13.73
CA ASN A 122 8.64 4.90 14.58
C ASN A 122 9.09 3.49 14.19
N TYR A 123 9.98 3.33 13.20
CA TYR A 123 10.57 2.05 12.79
C TYR A 123 11.11 1.22 13.97
N SER A 124 11.77 1.85 14.93
CA SER A 124 12.41 1.19 16.08
C SER A 124 11.45 0.76 17.19
N LYS A 125 10.17 1.16 17.14
CA LYS A 125 9.17 0.82 18.19
C LYS A 125 8.32 -0.40 17.84
N CYS A 126 8.32 -0.81 16.57
CA CYS A 126 7.49 -1.91 16.06
C CYS A 126 8.24 -3.25 15.93
N LEU A 127 9.56 -3.24 16.09
CA LEU A 127 10.43 -4.41 16.26
C LEU A 127 10.65 -4.64 17.76
#